data_AF-A0A7W3J649-F1
#
_entry.id   AF-A0A7W3J649-F1
#
_cell.length_a   1.000
_cell.length_b   1.000
_cell.length_c   1.000
_cell.angle_alpha   90.00
_cell.angle_beta   90.00
_cell.angle_gamma   90.00
#
_symmetry.space_group_name_H-M   'P 1'
#
loop_
_entity.id
_entity.type
_entity.pdbx_description
1 polymer ?
#
loop_
_entity_poly.entity_id
_entity_poly.type
_entity_poly.pdbx_seq_one_letter_code
_entity_poly.pdbx_strand_id
1 'polypeptide(L)'
;MFDKLGLVDRRPLGLAPMETFAGDILDPARTDADLVVQVDGRSPDGAAETLSSVLRGVDEFDVSWQAVLSREDNQPEHGRALNQNVFGFTEGLANPSTEAEEAIDQTVLVGAGSDEPAWVVGGTYLAVRVLKVSHPLWDAESIELQEQIIGRRRDGTWLDGTSAKNEPDFAGDPDGAVTPLDSHVRLLNPRDGAAPPVMLRRSWTWSTDAASRGAGLFFMAFQADLDEGFRRAQERLAGSRLDRYVLATGGGYFLVPPDRVGEQPWEDALFSSG
;
A
#
# COMPACT_ATOMS: atom_id res chain seq x y z
N MET A 1 7.60 -18.30 7.07
CA MET A 1 7.54 -19.40 6.08
C MET A 1 8.90 -20.03 5.82
N PHE A 2 9.90 -19.27 5.32
CA PHE A 2 11.20 -19.81 4.88
C PHE A 2 11.95 -20.61 5.94
N ASP A 3 11.95 -20.17 7.21
CA ASP A 3 12.56 -20.94 8.32
C ASP A 3 11.85 -22.29 8.54
N LYS A 4 10.52 -22.30 8.51
CA LYS A 4 9.69 -23.49 8.72
C LYS A 4 9.91 -24.55 7.63
N LEU A 5 10.18 -24.11 6.40
CA LEU A 5 10.41 -24.96 5.24
C LEU A 5 11.90 -25.29 5.01
N GLY A 6 12.82 -24.75 5.81
CA GLY A 6 14.26 -24.93 5.60
C GLY A 6 14.79 -24.26 4.33
N LEU A 7 14.14 -23.20 3.86
CA LEU A 7 14.44 -22.46 2.62
C LEU A 7 15.12 -21.11 2.90
N VAL A 8 15.93 -21.01 3.95
CA VAL A 8 16.53 -19.73 4.40
C VAL A 8 17.34 -19.08 3.28
N ASP A 9 18.14 -19.86 2.55
CA ASP A 9 18.97 -19.38 1.43
C ASP A 9 18.18 -18.97 0.18
N ARG A 10 16.86 -19.22 0.16
CA ARG A 10 15.96 -18.86 -0.93
C ARG A 10 15.09 -17.65 -0.60
N ARG A 11 15.22 -17.09 0.60
CA ARG A 11 14.43 -15.94 1.05
C ARG A 11 14.76 -14.71 0.20
N PRO A 12 13.76 -13.96 -0.29
CA PRO A 12 13.98 -12.66 -0.91
C PRO A 12 14.70 -11.73 0.07
N LEU A 13 15.67 -10.97 -0.42
CA LEU A 13 16.60 -10.21 0.43
C LEU A 13 15.87 -9.14 1.26
N GLY A 14 14.89 -8.46 0.65
CA GLY A 14 14.08 -7.44 1.31
C GLY A 14 13.02 -7.98 2.28
N LEU A 15 12.74 -9.30 2.25
CA LEU A 15 11.66 -9.90 3.02
C LEU A 15 12.08 -10.19 4.47
N ALA A 16 11.46 -9.47 5.39
CA ALA A 16 11.62 -9.62 6.83
C ALA A 16 10.25 -9.49 7.52
N PRO A 17 10.12 -9.91 8.80
CA PRO A 17 8.95 -9.55 9.61
C PRO A 17 8.70 -8.04 9.56
N MET A 18 7.43 -7.62 9.57
CA MET A 18 7.11 -6.21 9.48
C MET A 18 7.64 -5.46 10.72
N GLU A 19 8.41 -4.40 10.47
CA GLU A 19 8.91 -3.56 11.55
C GLU A 19 7.79 -2.69 12.16
N THR A 20 8.05 -2.20 13.37
CA THR A 20 7.15 -1.27 14.05
C THR A 20 7.64 0.15 13.82
N PHE A 21 6.74 1.04 13.40
CA PHE A 21 7.01 2.47 13.25
C PHE A 21 6.52 3.26 14.47
N ALA A 22 6.97 4.51 14.61
CA ALA A 22 6.52 5.38 15.68
C ALA A 22 4.99 5.57 15.63
N GLY A 23 4.31 5.37 16.75
CA GLY A 23 2.85 5.47 16.85
C GLY A 23 2.09 4.18 16.55
N ASP A 24 2.76 3.12 16.09
CA ASP A 24 2.13 1.82 15.87
C ASP A 24 1.72 1.14 17.18
N ILE A 25 0.55 0.50 17.16
CA ILE A 25 0.10 -0.41 18.22
C ILE A 25 -0.34 -1.71 17.53
N LEU A 26 0.66 -2.49 17.10
CA LEU A 26 0.44 -3.71 16.34
C LEU A 26 -0.15 -4.81 17.24
N ASP A 27 -1.27 -5.38 16.80
CA ASP A 27 -1.83 -6.60 17.38
C ASP A 27 -1.09 -7.80 16.77
N PRO A 28 -0.35 -8.60 17.56
CA PRO A 28 0.34 -9.79 17.04
C PRO A 28 -0.59 -10.79 16.37
N ALA A 29 -1.88 -10.83 16.75
CA ALA A 29 -2.86 -11.71 16.10
C ALA A 29 -3.29 -11.21 14.71
N ARG A 30 -2.89 -9.99 14.32
CA ARG A 30 -3.20 -9.36 13.02
C ARG A 30 -1.94 -8.90 12.29
N THR A 31 -0.77 -9.40 12.70
CA THR A 31 0.53 -8.95 12.21
C THR A 31 1.33 -10.14 11.70
N ASP A 32 1.82 -10.01 10.48
CA ASP A 32 2.50 -11.03 9.69
C ASP A 32 1.64 -12.29 9.46
N ALA A 33 2.08 -13.13 8.54
CA ALA A 33 1.60 -14.48 8.29
C ALA A 33 2.64 -15.21 7.43
N ASP A 34 2.54 -16.54 7.34
CA ASP A 34 3.41 -17.29 6.40
C ASP A 34 3.04 -17.03 4.95
N LEU A 35 1.74 -16.87 4.67
CA LEU A 35 1.17 -16.65 3.33
C LEU A 35 0.06 -15.61 3.42
N VAL A 36 -0.16 -14.89 2.32
CA VAL A 36 -1.29 -13.99 2.14
C VAL A 36 -2.06 -14.41 0.89
N VAL A 37 -3.39 -14.39 1.00
CA VAL A 37 -4.28 -14.63 -0.14
C VAL A 37 -5.24 -13.45 -0.23
N GLN A 38 -5.26 -12.79 -1.38
CA GLN A 38 -6.23 -11.75 -1.70
C GLN A 38 -7.23 -12.29 -2.71
N VAL A 39 -8.52 -12.21 -2.40
CA VAL A 39 -9.61 -12.58 -3.31
C VAL A 39 -10.45 -11.34 -3.58
N ASP A 40 -10.35 -10.83 -4.80
CA ASP A 40 -11.16 -9.72 -5.28
C ASP A 40 -12.31 -10.24 -6.13
N GLY A 41 -13.49 -9.64 -5.98
CA GLY A 41 -14.68 -10.02 -6.73
C GLY A 41 -15.61 -8.84 -6.99
N ARG A 42 -16.54 -9.00 -7.93
CA ARG A 42 -17.57 -7.98 -8.24
C ARG A 42 -18.67 -7.89 -7.19
N SER A 43 -18.77 -8.89 -6.31
CA SER A 43 -19.69 -8.88 -5.18
C SER A 43 -18.99 -9.44 -3.93
N PRO A 44 -19.35 -8.93 -2.73
CA PRO A 44 -18.83 -9.48 -1.47
C PRO A 44 -19.10 -10.98 -1.33
N ASP A 45 -20.30 -11.44 -1.70
CA ASP A 45 -20.70 -12.84 -1.58
C ASP A 45 -19.86 -13.75 -2.50
N GLY A 46 -19.60 -13.33 -3.75
CA GLY A 46 -18.78 -14.10 -4.68
C GLY A 46 -17.31 -14.18 -4.25
N ALA A 47 -16.78 -13.09 -3.69
CA ALA A 47 -15.44 -13.10 -3.11
C ALA A 47 -15.36 -14.03 -1.89
N ALA A 48 -16.37 -14.01 -1.01
CA ALA A 48 -16.45 -14.87 0.17
C ALA A 48 -16.60 -16.37 -0.20
N GLU A 49 -17.41 -16.68 -1.21
CA GLU A 49 -17.54 -18.05 -1.72
C GLU A 49 -16.23 -18.56 -2.32
N THR A 50 -15.55 -17.72 -3.10
CA THR A 50 -14.24 -18.05 -3.71
C THR A 50 -13.20 -18.29 -2.62
N LEU A 51 -13.09 -17.39 -1.63
CA LEU A 51 -12.18 -17.57 -0.49
C LEU A 51 -12.48 -18.86 0.27
N SER A 52 -13.76 -19.15 0.54
CA SER A 52 -14.17 -20.40 1.18
C SER A 52 -13.75 -21.63 0.37
N SER A 53 -13.79 -21.56 -0.95
CA SER A 53 -13.33 -22.64 -1.81
C SER A 53 -11.82 -22.81 -1.80
N VAL A 54 -11.06 -21.71 -1.78
CA VAL A 54 -9.59 -21.75 -1.64
C VAL A 54 -9.21 -22.38 -0.32
N LEU A 55 -9.81 -21.93 0.79
CA LEU A 55 -9.50 -22.43 2.13
C LEU A 55 -9.79 -23.93 2.32
N ARG A 56 -10.84 -24.46 1.68
CA ARG A 56 -11.11 -25.92 1.65
C ARG A 56 -10.06 -26.75 0.91
N GLY A 57 -9.22 -26.12 0.09
CA GLY A 57 -8.17 -26.78 -0.68
C GLY A 57 -6.81 -26.78 0.01
N VAL A 58 -6.69 -26.18 1.19
CA VAL A 58 -5.43 -25.95 1.91
C VAL A 58 -5.56 -26.29 3.40
N ASP A 59 -6.08 -27.49 3.69
CA ASP A 59 -6.37 -27.96 5.06
C ASP A 59 -5.12 -28.03 5.96
N GLU A 60 -3.91 -28.00 5.38
CA GLU A 60 -2.63 -27.94 6.09
C GLU A 60 -2.31 -26.55 6.67
N PHE A 61 -3.12 -25.53 6.39
CA PHE A 61 -2.91 -24.15 6.82
C PHE A 61 -4.01 -23.65 7.74
N ASP A 62 -3.60 -23.00 8.84
CA ASP A 62 -4.51 -22.26 9.70
C ASP A 62 -4.66 -20.81 9.23
N VAL A 63 -5.89 -20.29 9.24
CA VAL A 63 -6.14 -18.86 8.98
C VAL A 63 -5.64 -18.04 10.17
N SER A 64 -4.53 -17.32 9.98
CA SER A 64 -3.94 -16.47 11.01
C SER A 64 -4.83 -15.26 11.33
N TRP A 65 -5.27 -14.54 10.31
CA TRP A 65 -6.25 -13.47 10.40
C TRP A 65 -6.87 -13.17 9.02
N GLN A 66 -8.02 -12.49 9.02
CA GLN A 66 -8.75 -12.13 7.80
C GLN A 66 -9.34 -10.73 7.95
N ALA A 67 -9.42 -10.00 6.84
CA ALA A 67 -10.16 -8.74 6.73
C ALA A 67 -11.12 -8.80 5.54
N VAL A 68 -12.35 -8.32 5.73
CA VAL A 68 -13.30 -8.08 4.63
C VAL A 68 -13.09 -6.65 4.15
N LEU A 69 -12.84 -6.53 2.85
CA LEU A 69 -12.45 -5.28 2.22
C LEU A 69 -13.52 -4.83 1.24
N SER A 70 -13.69 -3.53 1.11
CA SER A 70 -14.55 -2.90 0.11
C SER A 70 -13.87 -1.69 -0.49
N ARG A 71 -14.25 -1.37 -1.72
CA ARG A 71 -13.80 -0.19 -2.44
C ARG A 71 -14.96 0.22 -3.33
N GLU A 72 -15.33 1.48 -3.29
CA GLU A 72 -16.33 1.99 -4.22
C GLU A 72 -15.79 1.89 -5.65
N ASP A 73 -16.69 1.75 -6.61
CA ASP A 73 -16.30 1.71 -8.01
C ASP A 73 -15.62 3.03 -8.39
N ASN A 74 -14.49 2.89 -9.10
CA ASN A 74 -13.76 4.05 -9.59
C ASN A 74 -14.68 4.95 -10.41
N GLN A 75 -14.72 6.24 -10.07
CA GLN A 75 -15.31 7.23 -10.94
C GLN A 75 -14.33 7.46 -12.10
N PRO A 76 -14.70 7.18 -13.36
CA PRO A 76 -13.84 7.45 -14.49
C PRO A 76 -13.74 8.96 -14.69
N GLU A 77 -12.76 9.57 -14.04
CA GLU A 77 -12.40 10.95 -14.28
C GLU A 77 -11.10 10.99 -15.09
N HIS A 78 -11.17 11.66 -16.25
CA HIS A 78 -10.00 11.99 -17.06
C HIS A 78 -9.15 10.77 -17.50
N GLY A 79 -9.79 9.61 -17.72
CA GLY A 79 -9.12 8.38 -18.15
C GLY A 79 -8.44 7.60 -17.01
N ARG A 80 -8.56 8.04 -15.75
CA ARG A 80 -8.08 7.30 -14.58
C ARG A 80 -9.23 6.83 -13.71
N ALA A 81 -9.04 5.66 -13.14
CA ALA A 81 -9.96 5.07 -12.20
C ALA A 81 -9.66 5.64 -10.80
N LEU A 82 -10.22 6.81 -10.49
CA LEU A 82 -10.00 7.51 -9.21
C LEU A 82 -11.12 7.18 -8.22
N ASN A 83 -10.74 7.10 -6.95
CA ASN A 83 -11.64 6.84 -5.82
C ASN A 83 -11.42 7.84 -4.70
N GLN A 84 -12.44 8.02 -3.87
CA GLN A 84 -12.27 8.69 -2.59
C GLN A 84 -11.77 7.70 -1.55
N ASN A 85 -10.76 8.10 -0.79
CA ASN A 85 -10.30 7.33 0.36
C ASN A 85 -11.19 7.55 1.59
N VAL A 86 -10.87 6.86 2.69
CA VAL A 86 -11.58 6.98 3.98
C VAL A 86 -11.54 8.38 4.61
N PHE A 87 -10.71 9.30 4.09
CA PHE A 87 -10.67 10.69 4.53
C PHE A 87 -11.49 11.63 3.63
N GLY A 88 -12.10 11.11 2.55
CA GLY A 88 -12.86 11.88 1.57
C GLY A 88 -12.01 12.61 0.53
N PHE A 89 -10.77 12.17 0.30
CA PHE A 89 -9.83 12.75 -0.68
C PHE A 89 -9.67 11.84 -1.89
N THR A 90 -9.52 12.44 -3.08
CA THR A 90 -9.14 11.72 -4.30
C THR A 90 -7.81 10.99 -4.12
N GLU A 91 -7.82 9.66 -4.30
CA GLU A 91 -6.66 8.79 -4.17
C GLU A 91 -6.19 8.25 -5.54
N GLY A 92 -4.90 7.91 -5.64
CA GLY A 92 -4.30 7.29 -6.82
C GLY A 92 -3.65 8.25 -7.82
N LEU A 93 -3.69 9.57 -7.57
CA LEU A 93 -3.15 10.59 -8.49
C LEU A 93 -1.65 10.43 -8.79
N ALA A 94 -0.87 10.03 -7.79
CA ALA A 94 0.58 9.85 -7.89
C ALA A 94 1.01 8.39 -8.11
N ASN A 95 0.08 7.46 -8.33
CA ASN A 95 0.47 6.11 -8.70
C ASN A 95 1.14 6.12 -10.08
N PRO A 96 2.11 5.21 -10.33
CA PRO A 96 2.60 4.94 -11.67
C PRO A 96 1.43 4.68 -12.62
N SER A 97 1.52 5.19 -13.85
CA SER A 97 0.47 4.96 -14.85
C SER A 97 0.35 3.47 -15.13
N THR A 98 -0.80 2.87 -14.84
CA THR A 98 -1.04 1.45 -15.13
C THR A 98 -1.29 1.17 -16.60
N GLU A 99 -1.47 2.21 -17.42
CA GLU A 99 -1.61 2.10 -18.88
C GLU A 99 -0.25 1.98 -19.59
N ALA A 100 0.84 2.30 -18.90
CA ALA A 100 2.19 2.10 -19.42
C ALA A 100 2.79 0.87 -18.73
N GLU A 101 2.67 -0.30 -19.37
CA GLU A 101 3.27 -1.56 -18.89
C GLU A 101 4.74 -1.37 -18.52
N GLU A 102 5.50 -0.61 -19.33
CA GLU A 102 6.90 -0.26 -19.05
C GLU A 102 7.09 0.47 -17.71
N ALA A 103 6.14 1.32 -17.30
CA ALA A 103 6.21 2.02 -16.03
C ALA A 103 5.93 1.09 -14.84
N ILE A 104 5.09 0.06 -14.99
CA ILE A 104 4.89 -0.96 -13.95
C ILE A 104 6.14 -1.84 -13.85
N ASP A 105 6.63 -2.35 -14.98
CA ASP A 105 7.78 -3.27 -15.03
C ASP A 105 9.04 -2.69 -14.40
N GLN A 106 9.29 -1.39 -14.62
CA GLN A 106 10.48 -0.72 -14.09
C GLN A 106 10.36 -0.28 -12.63
N THR A 107 9.13 -0.21 -12.09
CA THR A 107 8.84 0.49 -10.83
C THR A 107 8.29 -0.42 -9.74
N VAL A 108 7.58 -1.48 -10.13
CA VAL A 108 6.80 -2.34 -9.22
C VAL A 108 7.33 -3.78 -9.18
N LEU A 109 7.94 -4.26 -10.27
CA LEU A 109 8.43 -5.62 -10.39
C LEU A 109 9.92 -5.73 -10.09
N VAL A 110 10.32 -6.84 -9.48
CA VAL A 110 11.72 -7.16 -9.22
C VAL A 110 12.44 -7.39 -10.55
N GLY A 111 13.44 -6.56 -10.85
CA GLY A 111 14.17 -6.62 -12.11
C GLY A 111 15.17 -7.79 -12.19
N ALA A 112 15.43 -8.26 -13.40
CA ALA A 112 16.36 -9.37 -13.67
C ALA A 112 17.84 -9.09 -13.33
N GLY A 113 18.19 -7.81 -13.14
CA GLY A 113 19.53 -7.38 -12.71
C GLY A 113 19.63 -7.04 -11.22
N SER A 114 18.61 -7.36 -10.42
CA SER A 114 18.66 -7.21 -8.96
C SER A 114 19.52 -8.29 -8.31
N ASP A 115 19.90 -8.07 -7.06
CA ASP A 115 20.61 -9.05 -6.24
C ASP A 115 19.66 -10.11 -5.64
N GLU A 116 18.37 -10.08 -6.00
CA GLU A 116 17.37 -11.02 -5.51
C GLU A 116 17.58 -12.45 -6.03
N PRO A 117 17.10 -13.48 -5.30
CA PRO A 117 17.07 -14.83 -5.82
C PRO A 117 16.31 -14.88 -7.16
N ALA A 118 16.85 -15.62 -8.13
CA ALA A 118 16.30 -15.65 -9.50
C ALA A 118 14.81 -16.01 -9.60
N TRP A 119 14.27 -16.75 -8.62
CA TRP A 119 12.85 -17.14 -8.60
C TRP A 119 11.91 -15.98 -8.24
N VAL A 120 12.44 -14.88 -7.70
CA VAL A 120 11.70 -13.67 -7.30
C VAL A 120 11.55 -12.69 -8.44
N VAL A 121 12.44 -12.75 -9.45
CA VAL A 121 12.44 -11.83 -10.61
C VAL A 121 11.09 -11.86 -11.32
N GLY A 122 10.53 -10.67 -11.57
CA GLY A 122 9.18 -10.48 -12.12
C GLY A 122 8.06 -10.55 -11.08
N GLY A 123 8.37 -10.92 -9.84
CA GLY A 123 7.48 -10.78 -8.69
C GLY A 123 7.50 -9.35 -8.12
N THR A 124 6.80 -9.15 -7.01
CA THR A 124 6.73 -7.86 -6.32
C THR A 124 6.60 -8.03 -4.82
N TYR A 125 7.17 -7.11 -4.05
CA TYR A 125 6.94 -7.03 -2.62
C TYR A 125 5.64 -6.33 -2.31
N LEU A 126 4.83 -6.94 -1.44
CA LEU A 126 3.59 -6.40 -0.92
C LEU A 126 3.77 -5.94 0.52
N ALA A 127 3.57 -4.66 0.77
CA ALA A 127 3.43 -4.10 2.11
C ALA A 127 1.94 -3.92 2.43
N VAL A 128 1.50 -4.48 3.55
CA VAL A 128 0.13 -4.34 4.06
C VAL A 128 0.14 -3.61 5.38
N ARG A 129 -0.76 -2.64 5.56
CA ARG A 129 -1.01 -1.98 6.85
C ARG A 129 -2.51 -1.90 7.13
N VAL A 130 -2.90 -2.40 8.31
CA VAL A 130 -4.27 -2.30 8.82
C VAL A 130 -4.37 -1.03 9.66
N LEU A 131 -4.84 0.05 9.05
CA LEU A 131 -4.96 1.36 9.68
C LEU A 131 -6.38 1.56 10.19
N LYS A 132 -6.53 1.84 11.48
CA LYS A 132 -7.75 2.42 12.04
C LYS A 132 -7.73 3.93 11.81
N VAL A 133 -8.90 4.49 11.51
CA VAL A 133 -9.09 5.93 11.35
C VAL A 133 -10.04 6.45 12.42
N SER A 134 -9.68 7.55 13.06
CA SER A 134 -10.56 8.26 13.97
C SER A 134 -11.44 9.25 13.21
N HIS A 135 -12.53 8.76 12.60
CA HIS A 135 -13.52 9.61 11.90
C HIS A 135 -14.05 10.75 12.77
N PRO A 136 -14.41 10.55 14.06
CA PRO A 136 -14.88 11.66 14.88
C PRO A 136 -13.86 12.78 15.08
N LEU A 137 -12.56 12.46 15.15
CA LEU A 137 -11.52 13.49 15.22
C LEU A 137 -11.32 14.16 13.86
N TRP A 138 -11.30 13.36 12.78
CA TRP A 138 -11.13 13.86 11.42
C TRP A 138 -12.26 14.81 11.01
N ASP A 139 -13.51 14.38 11.20
CA ASP A 139 -14.71 15.11 10.79
C ASP A 139 -14.98 16.38 11.62
N ALA A 140 -14.35 16.49 12.79
CA ALA A 140 -14.40 17.69 13.62
C ALA A 140 -13.46 18.80 13.13
N GLU A 141 -12.46 18.47 12.31
CA GLU A 141 -11.55 19.46 11.73
C GLU A 141 -12.23 20.26 10.61
N SER A 142 -11.81 21.51 10.43
CA SER A 142 -12.26 22.29 9.27
C SER A 142 -11.72 21.69 7.98
N ILE A 143 -12.44 21.89 6.87
CA ILE A 143 -12.01 21.39 5.55
C ILE A 143 -10.63 21.94 5.20
N GLU A 144 -10.38 23.22 5.48
CA GLU A 144 -9.10 23.88 5.20
C GLU A 144 -7.95 23.19 5.95
N LEU A 145 -8.17 22.79 7.21
CA LEU A 145 -7.15 22.08 7.98
C LEU A 145 -6.94 20.65 7.47
N GLN A 146 -8.00 19.93 7.10
CA GLN A 146 -7.88 18.63 6.46
C GLN A 146 -7.05 18.72 5.16
N GLU A 147 -7.34 19.72 4.33
CA GLU A 147 -6.62 19.97 3.08
C GLU A 147 -5.15 20.34 3.33
N GLN A 148 -4.85 21.10 4.38
CA GLN A 148 -3.49 21.40 4.83
C GLN A 148 -2.75 20.15 5.36
N ILE A 149 -3.43 19.26 6.08
CA ILE A 149 -2.86 17.99 6.57
C ILE A 149 -2.48 17.09 5.39
N ILE A 150 -3.36 16.98 4.40
CA ILE A 150 -3.11 16.16 3.21
C ILE A 150 -2.10 16.85 2.26
N GLY A 151 -2.17 18.17 2.12
CA GLY A 151 -1.41 18.97 1.16
C GLY A 151 -2.04 19.04 -0.23
N ARG A 152 -3.34 18.74 -0.33
CA ARG A 152 -4.18 18.87 -1.54
C ARG A 152 -5.59 19.28 -1.16
N ARG A 153 -6.35 19.76 -2.12
CA ARG A 153 -7.81 19.89 -2.00
C ARG A 153 -8.47 18.52 -2.09
N ARG A 154 -9.72 18.42 -1.62
CA ARG A 154 -10.47 17.13 -1.66
C ARG A 154 -10.60 16.53 -3.06
N ASP A 155 -10.73 17.39 -4.08
CA ASP A 155 -10.79 16.99 -5.49
C ASP A 155 -9.43 16.54 -6.06
N GLY A 156 -8.34 16.75 -5.31
CA GLY A 156 -6.99 16.41 -5.71
C GLY A 156 -6.17 17.57 -6.28
N THR A 157 -6.75 18.75 -6.49
CA THR A 157 -6.01 19.96 -6.91
C THR A 157 -4.97 20.31 -5.84
N TRP A 158 -3.80 20.81 -6.25
CA TRP A 158 -2.80 21.30 -5.29
C TRP A 158 -3.29 22.55 -4.57
N LEU A 159 -2.77 22.82 -3.37
CA LEU A 159 -3.23 23.95 -2.54
C LEU A 159 -2.91 25.31 -3.17
N ASP A 160 -1.83 25.40 -3.96
CA ASP A 160 -1.46 26.55 -4.79
C ASP A 160 -2.39 26.78 -6.00
N GLY A 161 -3.38 25.90 -6.20
CA GLY A 161 -4.30 25.94 -7.33
C GLY A 161 -3.81 25.20 -8.58
N THR A 162 -2.62 24.63 -8.54
CA THR A 162 -2.09 23.83 -9.64
C THR A 162 -2.93 22.57 -9.85
N SER A 163 -3.27 22.26 -11.11
CA SER A 163 -4.01 21.04 -11.45
C SER A 163 -3.27 19.79 -10.97
N ALA A 164 -4.01 18.76 -10.57
CA ALA A 164 -3.46 17.48 -10.13
C ALA A 164 -2.51 16.80 -11.13
N LYS A 165 -2.60 17.17 -12.42
CA LYS A 165 -1.75 16.65 -13.52
C LYS A 165 -0.38 17.33 -13.62
N ASN A 166 -0.23 18.47 -12.99
CA ASN A 166 0.99 19.27 -13.04
C ASN A 166 1.69 19.23 -11.68
N GLU A 167 2.94 19.68 -11.66
CA GLU A 167 3.73 19.77 -10.43
C GLU A 167 3.44 21.09 -9.70
N PRO A 168 3.29 21.07 -8.37
CA PRO A 168 3.11 22.28 -7.57
C PRO A 168 4.44 23.04 -7.48
N ASP A 169 4.37 24.36 -7.27
CA ASP A 169 5.57 25.19 -7.10
C ASP A 169 6.02 25.23 -5.63
N PHE A 170 6.65 24.15 -5.17
CA PHE A 170 7.24 24.10 -3.82
C PHE A 170 8.47 24.99 -3.67
N ALA A 171 9.17 25.32 -4.76
CA ALA A 171 10.32 26.23 -4.73
C ALA A 171 9.89 27.68 -4.46
N GLY A 172 8.73 28.08 -4.99
CA GLY A 172 8.06 29.35 -4.69
C GLY A 172 7.38 29.41 -3.31
N ASP A 173 7.28 28.29 -2.60
CA ASP A 173 6.68 28.17 -1.25
C ASP A 173 7.66 27.52 -0.24
N PRO A 174 8.86 28.10 -0.03
CA PRO A 174 9.92 27.46 0.75
C PRO A 174 9.57 27.30 2.24
N ASP A 175 8.75 28.20 2.78
CA ASP A 175 8.33 28.18 4.19
C ASP A 175 7.05 27.34 4.41
N GLY A 176 6.45 26.80 3.34
CA GLY A 176 5.21 26.01 3.41
C GLY A 176 3.98 26.81 3.83
N ALA A 177 3.91 28.08 3.43
CA ALA A 177 2.78 28.97 3.72
C ALA A 177 1.52 28.55 2.95
N VAL A 178 1.68 27.98 1.74
CA VAL A 178 0.57 27.49 0.91
C VAL A 178 0.39 25.99 1.10
N THR A 179 1.45 25.20 0.91
CA THR A 179 1.45 23.76 1.16
C THR A 179 2.35 23.45 2.34
N PRO A 180 1.81 23.13 3.53
CA PRO A 180 2.61 22.92 4.73
C PRO A 180 3.74 21.91 4.51
N LEU A 181 4.92 22.19 5.07
CA LEU A 181 6.10 21.33 4.98
C LEU A 181 5.86 19.93 5.58
N ASP A 182 4.96 19.84 6.54
CA ASP A 182 4.53 18.62 7.24
C ASP A 182 3.21 18.05 6.68
N SER A 183 2.77 18.49 5.50
CA SER A 183 1.64 17.89 4.80
C SER A 183 2.01 16.54 4.19
N HIS A 184 1.05 15.61 4.19
CA HIS A 184 1.25 14.22 3.80
C HIS A 184 1.94 14.07 2.43
N VAL A 185 1.45 14.78 1.40
CA VAL A 185 2.02 14.68 0.05
C VAL A 185 3.40 15.34 -0.08
N ARG A 186 3.68 16.41 0.68
CA ARG A 186 4.96 17.14 0.60
C ARG A 186 6.05 16.41 1.37
N LEU A 187 5.73 15.76 2.48
CA LEU A 187 6.64 14.85 3.18
C LEU A 187 7.05 13.69 2.27
N LEU A 188 6.09 13.07 1.57
CA LEU A 188 6.38 11.96 0.66
C LEU A 188 7.24 12.37 -0.53
N ASN A 189 6.95 13.51 -1.15
CA ASN A 189 7.76 14.04 -2.25
C ASN A 189 7.97 15.55 -2.08
N PRO A 190 9.08 15.98 -1.45
CA PRO A 190 9.38 17.39 -1.23
C PRO A 190 9.83 18.13 -2.50
N ARG A 191 10.11 17.40 -3.60
CA ARG A 191 10.53 17.94 -4.91
C ARG A 191 11.81 18.78 -4.85
N ASP A 192 12.71 18.43 -3.94
CA ASP A 192 14.02 19.07 -3.72
C ASP A 192 15.19 18.29 -4.38
N GLY A 193 14.87 17.28 -5.20
CA GLY A 193 15.82 16.36 -5.81
C GLY A 193 15.97 15.02 -5.08
N ALA A 194 15.41 14.86 -3.89
CA ALA A 194 15.35 13.57 -3.22
C ALA A 194 14.41 12.61 -3.98
N ALA A 195 14.85 11.37 -4.21
CA ALA A 195 14.02 10.36 -4.87
C ALA A 195 12.75 10.08 -4.06
N PRO A 196 11.54 10.15 -4.65
CA PRO A 196 10.30 9.82 -3.94
C PRO A 196 10.24 8.33 -3.59
N PRO A 197 9.40 7.93 -2.62
CA PRO A 197 9.04 6.53 -2.42
C PRO A 197 8.43 5.95 -3.70
N VAL A 198 8.87 4.76 -4.07
CA VAL A 198 8.49 4.11 -5.32
C VAL A 198 7.59 2.90 -5.04
N MET A 199 6.29 3.04 -5.31
CA MET A 199 5.32 1.97 -5.09
C MET A 199 4.03 2.19 -5.88
N LEU A 200 3.31 1.10 -6.14
CA LEU A 200 1.92 1.11 -6.60
C LEU A 200 0.98 0.86 -5.43
N ARG A 201 0.19 1.89 -5.06
CA ARG A 201 -0.79 1.75 -3.96
C ARG A 201 -2.11 1.24 -4.49
N ARG A 202 -2.67 0.22 -3.85
CA ARG A 202 -3.97 -0.39 -4.17
C ARG A 202 -4.75 -0.71 -2.89
N SER A 203 -4.95 0.32 -2.09
CA SER A 203 -5.60 0.23 -0.79
C SER A 203 -7.11 0.01 -0.89
N TRP A 204 -7.68 -0.54 0.17
CA TRP A 204 -9.11 -0.80 0.33
C TRP A 204 -9.63 -0.21 1.62
N THR A 205 -10.93 0.02 1.72
CA THR A 205 -11.59 0.29 2.99
C THR A 205 -11.85 -1.04 3.69
N TRP A 206 -11.58 -1.11 4.98
CA TRP A 206 -12.04 -2.21 5.83
C TRP A 206 -12.95 -1.65 6.91
N SER A 207 -13.91 -2.43 7.40
CA SER A 207 -14.79 -2.02 8.49
C SER A 207 -15.04 -3.17 9.45
N THR A 208 -15.20 -2.85 10.74
CA THR A 208 -15.69 -3.80 11.76
C THR A 208 -17.21 -3.88 11.82
N ASP A 209 -17.93 -2.96 11.17
CA ASP A 209 -19.38 -2.89 11.20
C ASP A 209 -19.99 -2.51 9.85
N ALA A 210 -21.25 -2.89 9.64
CA ALA A 210 -21.98 -2.62 8.41
C ALA A 210 -22.32 -1.13 8.19
N ALA A 211 -22.18 -0.29 9.23
CA ALA A 211 -22.44 1.14 9.15
C ALA A 211 -21.19 1.97 8.80
N SER A 212 -20.04 1.31 8.62
CA SER A 212 -18.74 1.91 8.32
C SER A 212 -18.27 2.98 9.30
N ARG A 213 -18.85 3.05 10.52
CA ARG A 213 -18.50 4.10 11.49
C ARG A 213 -17.14 3.84 12.15
N GLY A 214 -16.66 2.60 12.07
CA GLY A 214 -15.29 2.18 12.39
C GLY A 214 -14.46 1.83 11.17
N ALA A 215 -14.79 2.36 9.98
CA ALA A 215 -14.04 2.06 8.78
C ALA A 215 -12.59 2.58 8.87
N GLY A 216 -11.64 1.80 8.38
CA GLY A 216 -10.23 2.15 8.31
C GLY A 216 -9.67 1.90 6.92
N LEU A 217 -8.38 2.19 6.74
CA LEU A 217 -7.66 1.94 5.50
C LEU A 217 -6.89 0.63 5.62
N PHE A 218 -7.17 -0.31 4.72
CA PHE A 218 -6.35 -1.47 4.49
C PHE A 218 -5.36 -1.08 3.40
N PHE A 219 -4.27 -0.48 3.83
CA PHE A 219 -3.25 0.03 2.92
C PHE A 219 -2.51 -1.15 2.30
N MET A 220 -2.39 -1.13 0.98
CA MET A 220 -1.61 -2.11 0.22
C MET A 220 -0.73 -1.38 -0.77
N ALA A 221 0.55 -1.70 -0.77
CA ALA A 221 1.52 -1.18 -1.72
C ALA A 221 2.35 -2.30 -2.32
N PHE A 222 2.52 -2.26 -3.63
CA PHE A 222 3.36 -3.16 -4.40
C PHE A 222 4.62 -2.41 -4.85
N GLN A 223 5.79 -3.01 -4.69
CA GLN A 223 7.06 -2.40 -5.06
C GLN A 223 8.13 -3.44 -5.38
N ALA A 224 9.13 -3.05 -6.17
CA ALA A 224 10.29 -3.90 -6.46
C ALA A 224 11.22 -4.04 -5.24
N ASP A 225 11.24 -3.04 -4.36
CA ASP A 225 12.10 -2.97 -3.17
C ASP A 225 11.33 -2.28 -2.02
N LEU A 226 11.23 -2.96 -0.87
CA LEU A 226 10.54 -2.44 0.32
C LEU A 226 11.21 -1.19 0.93
N ASP A 227 12.55 -1.09 0.85
CA ASP A 227 13.32 0.05 1.32
C ASP A 227 13.08 1.28 0.45
N GLU A 228 13.06 1.10 -0.88
CA GLU A 228 12.82 2.21 -1.80
C GLU A 228 11.37 2.68 -1.86
N GLY A 229 10.44 1.76 -1.57
CA GLY A 229 9.00 2.00 -1.55
C GLY A 229 8.48 2.32 -0.15
N PHE A 230 7.82 1.33 0.44
CA PHE A 230 7.04 1.50 1.67
C PHE A 230 7.85 2.04 2.86
N ARG A 231 9.04 1.52 3.15
CA ARG A 231 9.81 1.95 4.33
C ARG A 231 10.26 3.40 4.20
N ARG A 232 10.79 3.81 3.05
CA ARG A 232 11.11 5.23 2.77
C ARG A 232 9.89 6.14 2.92
N ALA A 233 8.71 5.70 2.51
CA ALA A 233 7.49 6.47 2.73
C ALA A 233 7.17 6.63 4.23
N GLN A 234 7.26 5.54 5.00
CA GLN A 234 6.99 5.57 6.43
C GLN A 234 8.02 6.42 7.20
N GLU A 235 9.30 6.35 6.82
CA GLU A 235 10.35 7.21 7.38
C GLU A 235 10.05 8.70 7.14
N ARG A 236 9.62 9.06 5.93
CA ARG A 236 9.24 10.45 5.59
C ARG A 236 7.98 10.93 6.28
N LEU A 237 7.04 10.01 6.49
CA LEU A 237 5.77 10.31 7.14
C LEU A 237 5.88 10.35 8.68
N ALA A 238 7.03 10.02 9.26
CA ALA A 238 7.22 10.05 10.69
C ALA A 238 6.97 11.47 11.25
N GLY A 239 5.97 11.60 12.13
CA GLY A 239 5.59 12.88 12.71
C GLY A 239 4.67 13.72 11.82
N SER A 240 4.08 13.12 10.79
CA SER A 240 3.06 13.74 9.97
C SER A 240 1.87 14.19 10.81
N ARG A 241 1.21 15.29 10.41
CA ARG A 241 -0.04 15.70 11.06
C ARG A 241 -1.14 14.64 10.97
N LEU A 242 -1.08 13.79 9.93
CA LEU A 242 -2.06 12.73 9.73
C LEU A 242 -2.00 11.67 10.84
N ASP A 243 -0.86 11.51 11.51
CA ASP A 243 -0.63 10.52 12.58
C ASP A 243 -1.61 10.69 13.75
N ARG A 244 -2.23 11.87 13.92
CA ARG A 244 -3.26 12.11 14.94
C ARG A 244 -4.58 11.38 14.67
N TYR A 245 -4.82 11.01 13.41
CA TYR A 245 -6.09 10.45 12.96
C TYR A 245 -5.97 8.98 12.54
N VAL A 246 -4.74 8.46 12.40
CA VAL A 246 -4.47 7.08 12.01
C VAL A 246 -3.77 6.30 13.10
N LEU A 247 -4.11 5.03 13.22
CA LEU A 247 -3.40 4.09 14.06
C LEU A 247 -3.18 2.79 13.29
N ALA A 248 -1.92 2.41 13.07
CA ALA A 248 -1.63 1.09 12.53
C ALA A 248 -1.78 0.03 13.62
N THR A 249 -2.55 -1.01 13.31
CA THR A 249 -2.90 -2.08 14.25
C THR A 249 -2.52 -3.48 13.79
N GLY A 250 -1.96 -3.61 12.60
CA GLY A 250 -1.58 -4.88 12.00
C GLY A 250 -1.11 -4.70 10.58
N GLY A 251 -0.85 -5.81 9.89
CA GLY A 251 -0.29 -5.80 8.55
C GLY A 251 0.76 -6.87 8.34
N GLY A 252 1.67 -6.66 7.41
CA GLY A 252 2.76 -7.58 7.14
C GLY A 252 3.51 -7.21 5.87
N TYR A 253 4.71 -7.77 5.71
CA TYR A 253 5.44 -7.77 4.46
C TYR A 253 5.36 -9.16 3.81
N PHE A 254 5.04 -9.17 2.53
CA PHE A 254 4.86 -10.39 1.75
C PHE A 254 5.57 -10.27 0.40
N LEU A 255 5.79 -11.41 -0.24
CA LEU A 255 6.20 -11.46 -1.64
C LEU A 255 5.05 -12.05 -2.46
N VAL A 256 4.69 -11.37 -3.54
CA VAL A 256 3.87 -11.94 -4.61
C VAL A 256 4.83 -12.45 -5.68
N PRO A 257 4.98 -13.78 -5.84
CA PRO A 257 5.88 -14.33 -6.84
C PRO A 257 5.41 -14.03 -8.26
N PRO A 258 6.29 -14.12 -9.28
CA PRO A 258 5.85 -14.14 -10.66
C PRO A 258 5.00 -15.39 -10.92
N ASP A 259 4.24 -15.41 -12.01
CA ASP A 259 3.51 -16.63 -12.41
C ASP A 259 4.47 -17.77 -12.81
N ARG A 260 5.62 -17.42 -13.41
CA ARG A 260 6.61 -18.37 -13.95
C ARG A 260 8.02 -17.83 -13.84
N VAL A 261 8.99 -18.74 -13.81
CA VAL A 261 10.42 -18.45 -13.95
C VAL A 261 10.90 -19.12 -15.23
N GLY A 262 11.01 -18.36 -16.32
CA GLY A 262 11.18 -18.93 -17.65
C GLY A 262 9.97 -19.79 -18.03
N GLU A 263 10.20 -21.07 -18.34
CA GLU A 263 9.13 -22.01 -18.72
C GLU A 263 8.56 -22.81 -17.54
N GLN A 264 9.08 -22.72 -16.32
CA GLN A 264 8.54 -23.47 -15.17
C GLN A 264 7.64 -22.60 -14.28
N PRO A 265 6.65 -23.19 -13.58
CA PRO A 265 5.97 -22.51 -12.49
C PRO A 265 6.95 -21.97 -11.44
N TRP A 266 6.61 -20.86 -10.78
CA TRP A 266 7.52 -20.22 -9.83
C TRP A 266 7.83 -21.12 -8.62
N GLU A 267 6.87 -21.96 -8.22
CA GLU A 267 7.01 -22.87 -7.09
C GLU A 267 8.07 -23.94 -7.35
N ASP A 268 8.14 -24.46 -8.58
CA ASP A 268 9.18 -25.40 -8.99
C ASP A 268 10.56 -24.74 -8.90
N ALA A 269 10.65 -23.47 -9.30
CA ALA A 269 11.87 -22.71 -9.17
C ALA A 269 12.26 -22.56 -7.69
N LEU A 270 11.33 -22.19 -6.80
CA LEU A 270 11.58 -22.04 -5.36
C LEU A 270 12.06 -23.34 -4.70
N PHE A 271 11.40 -24.47 -4.98
CA PHE A 271 11.69 -25.75 -4.34
C PHE A 271 12.78 -26.58 -5.05
N SER A 272 13.20 -26.18 -6.26
CA SER A 272 14.34 -26.82 -6.92
C SER A 272 15.61 -26.70 -6.08
N SER A 273 16.27 -27.83 -5.84
CA SER A 273 17.64 -27.85 -5.32
C SER A 273 18.54 -27.12 -6.31
N GLY A 274 19.07 -25.97 -5.89
CA GLY A 274 20.14 -25.28 -6.60
C GLY A 274 21.45 -26.07 -6.56
#